data_AF-W1WLA0-F1
#
_entry.id   AF-W1WLA0-F1
#
_cell.length_a   1.000
_cell.length_b   1.000
_cell.length_c   1.000
_cell.angle_alpha   90.00
_cell.angle_beta   90.00
_cell.angle_gamma   90.00
#
_symmetry.space_group_name_H-M   'P 1'
#
loop_
_entity.id
_entity.type
_entity.pdbx_description
1 polymer ?
#
loop_
_entity_poly.entity_id
_entity_poly.type
_entity_poly.pdbx_seq_one_letter_code
_entity_poly.pdbx_strand_id
1 'polypeptide(L)'
;MANITGKLVFDQNRNGQEDVGTDVGLANVPVVLQDTTTNSLLAVNTTANGEFEFQNVNDGTYRLVVVGDYAGNTETSPANFANATAGQGAQQSSLPAYTVVPEGNRVAGMNALNAVTPTTETVTVTSNQNVTAPTFFIGPVDNKALTLDPTITLDNTNLITNADNGTFGEIAQGSQPNSGPATNPYAAQNLTNDFTFVQENTTIGDGNFTIGNTLNPTGGANWWRLSDHTTAIETGMMEVGNGTTDNKNFFTNTVNVKPNTNYILTAWVSNLDKTTTETPNAGIIVNGADGSTLAQNLANPLSTSADLPQWTQIGIPFNSGDNSSVTLNLVNVGNTNTDNAFAADDIELREATLPFTVTKSVNPTSAGLNDTVTYTVVLNNTSANTLSNATFVDKLPAGLEYVPNTLSINGQAKAGADPNTQFTIDDIPGNGNVTVTFDAKVVSL
;
A
#
# COMPACT_ATOMS: atom_id res chain seq x y z
N MET A 1 -18.99 -36.26 -23.79
CA MET A 1 -18.33 -35.48 -22.75
C MET A 1 -16.95 -35.10 -23.27
N ALA A 2 -16.44 -33.95 -22.86
CA ALA A 2 -15.16 -33.40 -23.28
C ALA A 2 -14.14 -33.43 -22.13
N ASN A 3 -12.87 -33.27 -22.47
CA ASN A 3 -11.85 -32.91 -21.50
C ASN A 3 -11.57 -31.40 -21.58
N ILE A 4 -11.36 -30.76 -20.43
CA ILE A 4 -10.85 -29.40 -20.32
C ILE A 4 -9.43 -29.49 -19.77
N THR A 5 -8.45 -29.00 -20.53
CA THR A 5 -7.03 -28.99 -20.14
C THR A 5 -6.52 -27.56 -20.06
N GLY A 6 -5.47 -27.33 -19.27
CA GLY A 6 -4.78 -26.04 -19.23
C GLY A 6 -3.52 -26.09 -18.38
N LYS A 7 -2.93 -24.92 -18.15
CA LYS A 7 -1.66 -24.80 -17.45
C LYS A 7 -1.61 -23.56 -16.55
N LEU A 8 -0.93 -23.68 -15.42
CA LEU A 8 -0.54 -22.60 -14.53
C LEU A 8 0.98 -22.48 -14.53
N VAL A 9 1.48 -21.31 -14.91
CA VAL A 9 2.90 -21.05 -15.15
C VAL A 9 3.38 -19.88 -14.29
N PHE A 10 4.56 -20.06 -13.71
CA PHE A 10 5.36 -18.98 -13.18
C PHE A 10 6.08 -18.29 -14.35
N ASP A 11 5.59 -17.10 -14.71
CA ASP A 11 6.14 -16.24 -15.75
C ASP A 11 7.21 -15.33 -15.13
N GLN A 12 8.48 -15.63 -15.43
CA GLN A 12 9.59 -14.99 -14.75
C GLN A 12 9.73 -13.51 -15.14
N ASN A 13 9.46 -13.17 -16.41
CA ASN A 13 9.66 -11.81 -16.95
C ASN A 13 8.35 -11.01 -17.06
N ARG A 14 7.22 -11.64 -16.72
CA ARG A 14 5.88 -11.07 -16.65
C ARG A 14 5.42 -10.54 -18.01
N ASN A 15 5.68 -11.25 -19.10
CA ASN A 15 5.25 -10.86 -20.45
C ASN A 15 3.89 -11.45 -20.86
N GLY A 16 3.35 -12.39 -20.08
CA GLY A 16 2.09 -13.09 -20.34
C GLY A 16 2.19 -14.12 -21.47
N GLN A 17 3.40 -14.63 -21.72
CA GLN A 17 3.72 -15.68 -22.68
C GLN A 17 4.61 -16.72 -22.01
N GLU A 18 4.52 -17.97 -22.43
CA GLU A 18 5.36 -19.03 -21.85
C GLU A 18 6.72 -19.05 -22.54
N ASP A 19 7.77 -18.74 -21.78
CA ASP A 19 9.15 -18.77 -22.23
C ASP A 19 9.84 -20.11 -21.91
N VAL A 20 10.04 -20.92 -22.96
CA VAL A 20 10.65 -22.25 -22.82
C VAL A 20 12.06 -22.16 -22.24
N GLY A 21 12.24 -22.72 -21.05
CA GLY A 21 13.53 -22.85 -20.37
C GLY A 21 13.74 -21.88 -19.20
N THR A 22 12.95 -20.80 -19.11
CA THR A 22 12.94 -19.90 -17.95
C THR A 22 11.69 -20.10 -17.11
N ASP A 23 10.53 -20.20 -17.77
CA ASP A 23 9.26 -20.36 -17.08
C ASP A 23 9.06 -21.80 -16.62
N VAL A 24 8.37 -21.95 -15.49
CA VAL A 24 8.09 -23.25 -14.88
C VAL A 24 6.64 -23.38 -14.48
N GLY A 25 6.11 -24.60 -14.60
CA GLY A 25 4.79 -24.89 -14.08
C GLY A 25 4.73 -24.82 -12.55
N LEU A 26 3.62 -24.32 -12.03
CA LEU A 26 3.38 -24.27 -10.58
C LEU A 26 2.66 -25.55 -10.15
N ALA A 27 3.32 -26.36 -9.33
CA ALA A 27 2.80 -27.65 -8.88
C ALA A 27 1.93 -27.55 -7.63
N ASN A 28 0.97 -28.47 -7.49
CA ASN A 28 0.08 -28.57 -6.33
C ASN A 28 -0.71 -27.30 -6.02
N VAL A 29 -1.02 -26.50 -7.04
CA VAL A 29 -1.92 -25.34 -6.91
C VAL A 29 -3.32 -25.78 -7.30
N PRO A 30 -4.34 -25.56 -6.45
CA PRO A 30 -5.72 -25.85 -6.79
C PRO A 30 -6.21 -25.00 -7.98
N VAL A 31 -6.82 -25.67 -8.96
CA VAL A 31 -7.63 -25.06 -10.02
C VAL A 31 -9.03 -25.63 -9.90
N VAL A 32 -10.04 -24.77 -9.85
CA VAL A 32 -11.43 -25.14 -9.69
C VAL A 32 -12.17 -24.95 -11.01
N LEU A 33 -12.83 -26.01 -11.49
CA LEU A 33 -13.82 -25.93 -12.55
C LEU A 33 -15.22 -25.87 -11.91
N GLN A 34 -15.98 -24.84 -12.21
CA GLN A 34 -17.34 -24.65 -11.70
C GLN A 34 -18.32 -24.54 -12.87
N ASP A 35 -19.37 -25.36 -12.87
CA ASP A 35 -20.52 -25.22 -13.77
C ASP A 35 -21.34 -23.98 -13.37
N THR A 36 -21.51 -23.03 -14.29
CA THR A 36 -22.19 -21.76 -14.00
C THR A 36 -23.71 -21.89 -13.87
N THR A 37 -24.28 -22.99 -14.34
CA THR A 37 -25.71 -23.27 -14.26
C THR A 37 -26.06 -24.05 -13.00
N THR A 38 -25.30 -25.10 -12.70
CA THR A 38 -25.59 -25.98 -11.56
C THR A 38 -24.86 -25.59 -10.27
N ASN A 39 -23.81 -24.76 -10.35
CA ASN A 39 -22.86 -24.48 -9.28
C ASN A 39 -22.12 -25.71 -8.75
N SER A 40 -22.13 -26.82 -9.51
CA SER A 40 -21.28 -27.96 -9.20
C SER A 40 -19.83 -27.59 -9.48
N LEU A 41 -18.93 -27.91 -8.55
CA LEU A 41 -17.51 -27.61 -8.69
C LEU A 41 -16.65 -28.84 -8.39
N LEU A 42 -15.50 -28.89 -9.07
CA LEU A 42 -14.43 -29.85 -8.83
C LEU A 42 -13.12 -29.08 -8.82
N ALA A 43 -12.27 -29.36 -7.83
CA ALA A 43 -10.95 -28.79 -7.73
C ALA A 43 -9.88 -29.85 -8.01
N VAL A 44 -8.88 -29.50 -8.80
CA VAL A 44 -7.72 -30.36 -9.09
C VAL A 44 -6.44 -29.63 -8.76
N ASN A 45 -5.48 -30.36 -8.20
CA ASN A 45 -4.13 -29.85 -8.03
C ASN A 45 -3.36 -29.97 -9.34
N THR A 46 -2.69 -28.90 -9.73
CA THR A 46 -1.78 -28.88 -10.88
C THR A 46 -0.64 -29.89 -10.73
N THR A 47 -0.20 -30.47 -11.85
CA THR A 47 0.93 -31.42 -11.88
C THR A 47 2.27 -30.71 -11.61
N ALA A 48 3.37 -31.48 -11.55
CA ALA A 48 4.73 -30.93 -11.46
C ALA A 48 5.07 -29.93 -12.59
N ASN A 49 4.39 -30.04 -13.73
CA ASN A 49 4.55 -29.14 -14.88
C ASN A 49 3.48 -28.04 -14.93
N GLY A 50 2.70 -27.86 -13.86
CA GLY A 50 1.63 -26.85 -13.80
C GLY A 50 0.38 -27.21 -14.58
N GLU A 51 0.27 -28.41 -15.12
CA GLU A 51 -0.86 -28.83 -15.95
C GLU A 51 -2.07 -29.22 -15.10
N PHE A 52 -3.28 -28.97 -15.61
CA PHE A 52 -4.52 -29.48 -15.02
C PHE A 52 -5.44 -30.05 -16.10
N GLU A 53 -6.22 -31.06 -15.74
CA GLU A 53 -7.19 -31.70 -16.63
C GLU A 53 -8.45 -32.12 -15.88
N PHE A 54 -9.61 -31.70 -16.42
CA PHE A 54 -10.93 -32.16 -16.03
C PHE A 54 -11.50 -33.04 -17.14
N GLN A 55 -11.85 -34.27 -16.78
CA GLN A 55 -12.36 -35.27 -17.71
C GLN A 55 -13.87 -35.38 -17.62
N ASN A 56 -14.48 -35.86 -18.72
CA ASN A 56 -15.90 -36.16 -18.79
C ASN A 56 -16.81 -34.96 -18.46
N VAL A 57 -16.42 -33.77 -18.89
CA VAL A 57 -17.20 -32.54 -18.73
C VAL A 57 -18.35 -32.51 -19.75
N ASN A 58 -19.57 -32.22 -19.31
CA ASN A 58 -20.75 -32.11 -20.17
C ASN A 58 -20.76 -30.78 -20.93
N ASP A 59 -21.54 -30.69 -22.00
CA ASP A 59 -21.79 -29.42 -22.69
C ASP A 59 -22.36 -28.39 -21.71
N GLY A 60 -21.82 -27.16 -21.74
CA GLY A 60 -22.15 -26.13 -20.78
C GLY A 60 -21.11 -25.01 -20.71
N THR A 61 -21.38 -24.02 -19.89
CA THR A 61 -20.46 -22.92 -19.58
C THR A 61 -19.90 -23.12 -18.18
N TYR A 62 -18.60 -22.94 -18.04
CA TYR A 62 -17.88 -23.17 -16.80
C TYR A 62 -16.95 -22.00 -16.49
N ARG A 63 -16.70 -21.77 -15.21
CA ARG A 63 -15.61 -20.92 -14.71
C ARG A 63 -14.43 -21.80 -14.32
N LEU A 64 -13.25 -21.44 -14.78
CA LEU A 64 -11.97 -21.95 -14.29
C LEU A 64 -11.38 -20.91 -13.37
N VAL A 65 -11.01 -21.30 -12.15
CA VAL A 65 -10.49 -20.39 -11.13
C VAL A 65 -9.22 -20.99 -10.53
N VAL A 66 -8.11 -20.27 -10.59
CA VAL A 66 -6.90 -20.62 -9.82
C VAL A 66 -7.15 -20.18 -8.38
N VAL A 67 -6.91 -21.03 -7.37
CA VAL A 67 -7.22 -20.68 -5.97
C VAL A 67 -6.05 -21.08 -5.07
N GLY A 68 -5.38 -20.08 -4.47
CA GLY A 68 -4.24 -20.32 -3.58
C GLY A 68 -4.60 -20.86 -2.20
N ASP A 69 -5.80 -20.56 -1.72
CA ASP A 69 -6.30 -20.80 -0.36
C ASP A 69 -7.57 -21.67 -0.33
N TYR A 70 -7.71 -22.56 -1.31
CA TYR A 70 -8.92 -23.37 -1.47
C TYR A 70 -9.16 -24.29 -0.26
N ALA A 71 -10.26 -24.05 0.46
CA ALA A 71 -10.63 -24.81 1.66
C ALA A 71 -11.38 -26.13 1.36
N GLY A 72 -11.79 -26.36 0.12
CA GLY A 72 -12.50 -27.57 -0.30
C GLY A 72 -11.56 -28.75 -0.58
N ASN A 73 -12.14 -29.91 -0.84
CA ASN A 73 -11.37 -31.10 -1.24
C ASN A 73 -10.80 -30.94 -2.65
N THR A 74 -9.56 -31.37 -2.84
CA THR A 74 -8.88 -31.39 -4.14
C THR A 74 -8.62 -32.81 -4.62
N GLU A 75 -8.70 -33.03 -5.93
CA GLU A 75 -8.28 -34.27 -6.59
C GLU A 75 -6.93 -34.08 -7.30
N THR A 76 -6.30 -35.18 -7.69
CA THR A 76 -5.09 -35.14 -8.53
C THR A 76 -5.48 -35.04 -10.00
N SER A 77 -4.84 -34.14 -10.75
CA SER A 77 -5.00 -34.06 -12.20
C SER A 77 -4.44 -35.33 -12.89
N PRO A 78 -5.16 -35.95 -13.85
CA PRO A 78 -6.51 -35.62 -14.32
C PRO A 78 -7.62 -36.13 -13.38
N ALA A 79 -8.72 -35.39 -13.26
CA ALA A 79 -9.87 -35.77 -12.44
C ALA A 79 -11.19 -35.79 -13.22
N ASN A 80 -12.14 -36.63 -12.79
CA ASN A 80 -13.42 -36.81 -13.47
C ASN A 80 -14.48 -35.84 -12.92
N PHE A 81 -15.06 -34.98 -13.76
CA PHE A 81 -16.07 -34.01 -13.34
C PHE A 81 -17.36 -34.64 -12.80
N ALA A 82 -17.59 -35.94 -13.03
CA ALA A 82 -18.65 -36.68 -12.35
C ALA A 82 -18.52 -36.68 -10.81
N ASN A 83 -17.33 -36.41 -10.28
CA ASN A 83 -17.08 -36.26 -8.85
C ASN A 83 -17.38 -34.84 -8.33
N ALA A 84 -17.79 -33.91 -9.19
CA ALA A 84 -18.10 -32.54 -8.78
C ALA A 84 -19.19 -32.54 -7.70
N THR A 85 -19.02 -31.66 -6.72
CA THR A 85 -19.95 -31.50 -5.60
C THR A 85 -20.65 -30.16 -5.69
N ALA A 86 -21.84 -30.06 -5.10
CA ALA A 86 -22.51 -28.78 -4.97
C ALA A 86 -21.69 -27.86 -4.04
N GLY A 87 -21.34 -26.66 -4.50
CA GLY A 87 -20.61 -25.68 -3.72
C GLY A 87 -21.16 -24.27 -3.95
N GLN A 88 -20.89 -23.37 -3.00
CA GLN A 88 -21.00 -21.94 -3.30
C GLN A 88 -19.80 -21.55 -4.15
N GLY A 89 -20.00 -20.66 -5.13
CA GLY A 89 -19.03 -20.48 -6.22
C GLY A 89 -17.62 -20.24 -5.72
N ALA A 90 -16.65 -20.92 -6.32
CA ALA A 90 -15.25 -20.72 -5.99
C ALA A 90 -14.91 -19.25 -6.17
N GLN A 91 -14.62 -18.59 -5.06
CA GLN A 91 -14.06 -17.25 -5.01
C GLN A 91 -12.58 -17.43 -4.70
N GLN A 92 -11.76 -16.65 -5.39
CA GLN A 92 -10.35 -16.57 -5.09
C GLN A 92 -10.14 -15.36 -4.20
N SER A 93 -9.58 -15.58 -3.02
CA SER A 93 -9.21 -14.51 -2.10
C SER A 93 -7.71 -14.19 -2.18
N SER A 94 -6.89 -15.10 -2.70
CA SER A 94 -5.45 -14.85 -2.89
C SER A 94 -4.77 -15.82 -3.88
N LEU A 95 -3.57 -15.45 -4.30
CA LEU A 95 -2.60 -16.36 -4.91
C LEU A 95 -1.95 -17.31 -3.88
N PRO A 96 -1.35 -18.44 -4.30
CA PRO A 96 -0.53 -19.27 -3.41
C PRO A 96 0.72 -18.52 -2.94
N ALA A 97 1.31 -18.97 -1.82
CA ALA A 97 2.58 -18.43 -1.34
C ALA A 97 3.70 -18.63 -2.38
N TYR A 98 4.61 -17.66 -2.51
CA TYR A 98 5.72 -17.72 -3.50
C TYR A 98 6.64 -18.94 -3.35
N THR A 99 6.60 -19.61 -2.20
CA THR A 99 7.37 -20.83 -1.92
C THR A 99 6.97 -22.01 -2.80
N VAL A 100 5.80 -21.96 -3.46
CA VAL A 100 5.41 -22.95 -4.49
C VAL A 100 6.32 -22.91 -5.72
N VAL A 101 7.01 -21.79 -5.96
CA VAL A 101 8.03 -21.68 -7.01
C VAL A 101 9.30 -22.43 -6.57
N PRO A 102 9.84 -23.36 -7.37
CA PRO A 102 11.11 -24.04 -7.06
C PRO A 102 12.23 -23.02 -6.83
N GLU A 103 13.07 -23.24 -5.81
CA GLU A 103 14.09 -22.26 -5.39
C GLU A 103 15.03 -21.82 -6.52
N GLY A 104 15.43 -22.75 -7.39
CA GLY A 104 16.30 -22.45 -8.55
C GLY A 104 15.65 -21.60 -9.65
N ASN A 105 14.32 -21.42 -9.60
CA ASN A 105 13.56 -20.61 -10.55
C ASN A 105 13.12 -19.27 -9.96
N ARG A 106 13.38 -19.01 -8.67
CA ARG A 106 12.99 -17.75 -8.03
C ARG A 106 13.87 -16.60 -8.53
N VAL A 107 13.23 -15.48 -8.85
CA VAL A 107 13.94 -14.22 -9.15
C VAL A 107 14.52 -13.66 -7.86
N ALA A 108 15.77 -13.19 -7.91
CA ALA A 108 16.43 -12.60 -6.75
C ALA A 108 15.62 -11.42 -6.19
N GLY A 109 15.36 -11.43 -4.88
CA GLY A 109 14.58 -10.40 -4.20
C GLY A 109 13.07 -10.66 -4.14
N MET A 110 12.52 -11.59 -4.95
CA MET A 110 11.09 -11.88 -4.87
C MET A 110 10.70 -12.44 -3.50
N ASN A 111 9.55 -12.02 -2.99
CA ASN A 111 8.98 -12.51 -1.73
C ASN A 111 7.46 -12.71 -1.79
N ALA A 112 6.84 -12.43 -2.94
CA ALA A 112 5.43 -12.62 -3.18
C ALA A 112 5.17 -12.94 -4.67
N LEU A 113 3.91 -13.24 -4.98
CA LEU A 113 3.42 -13.49 -6.33
C LEU A 113 2.29 -12.51 -6.66
N ASN A 114 2.18 -12.14 -7.93
CA ASN A 114 1.07 -11.33 -8.47
C ASN A 114 0.61 -11.94 -9.80
N ALA A 115 -0.67 -11.79 -10.11
CA ALA A 115 -1.21 -12.23 -11.38
C ALA A 115 -0.56 -11.45 -12.54
N VAL A 116 -0.34 -12.14 -13.66
CA VAL A 116 0.14 -11.56 -14.92
C VAL A 116 -0.97 -11.65 -15.99
N THR A 117 -1.81 -12.67 -15.90
CA THR A 117 -3.10 -12.77 -16.59
C THR A 117 -4.23 -12.98 -15.59
N PRO A 118 -5.50 -12.77 -15.97
CA PRO A 118 -6.62 -13.09 -15.11
C PRO A 118 -6.52 -14.51 -14.60
N THR A 119 -6.76 -14.69 -13.30
CA THR A 119 -6.73 -15.98 -12.62
C THR A 119 -8.08 -16.69 -12.65
N THR A 120 -9.06 -16.07 -13.31
CA THR A 120 -10.36 -16.64 -13.59
C THR A 120 -10.71 -16.49 -15.06
N GLU A 121 -11.15 -17.59 -15.68
CA GLU A 121 -11.55 -17.63 -17.08
C GLU A 121 -12.89 -18.34 -17.27
N THR A 122 -13.63 -17.93 -18.31
CA THR A 122 -14.87 -18.63 -18.71
C THR A 122 -14.58 -19.52 -19.91
N VAL A 123 -14.96 -20.80 -19.79
CA VAL A 123 -14.84 -21.78 -20.88
C VAL A 123 -16.19 -22.39 -21.23
N THR A 124 -16.38 -22.72 -22.50
CA THR A 124 -17.62 -23.32 -23.00
C THR A 124 -17.31 -24.64 -23.70
N VAL A 125 -17.98 -25.71 -23.25
CA VAL A 125 -17.94 -27.02 -23.88
C VAL A 125 -19.16 -27.15 -24.80
N THR A 126 -18.91 -27.42 -26.08
CA THR A 126 -19.98 -27.62 -27.08
C THR A 126 -19.73 -28.90 -27.87
N SER A 127 -20.79 -29.67 -28.12
CA SER A 127 -20.76 -30.87 -28.95
C SER A 127 -19.67 -31.86 -28.51
N ASN A 128 -19.43 -31.96 -27.20
CA ASN A 128 -18.42 -32.84 -26.59
C ASN A 128 -16.98 -32.64 -27.13
N GLN A 129 -16.65 -31.44 -27.62
CA GLN A 129 -15.29 -31.14 -28.09
C GLN A 129 -14.38 -30.80 -26.91
N ASN A 130 -13.17 -31.36 -26.91
CA ASN A 130 -12.13 -31.01 -25.93
C ASN A 130 -11.81 -29.51 -25.99
N VAL A 131 -11.58 -28.91 -24.83
CA VAL A 131 -11.28 -27.49 -24.68
C VAL A 131 -9.90 -27.35 -24.06
N THR A 132 -9.04 -26.56 -24.69
CA THR A 132 -7.79 -26.08 -24.09
C THR A 132 -8.05 -24.68 -23.54
N ALA A 133 -7.99 -24.54 -22.21
CA ALA A 133 -8.09 -23.26 -21.54
C ALA A 133 -6.84 -22.40 -21.79
N PRO A 134 -6.94 -21.06 -21.64
CA PRO A 134 -5.76 -20.20 -21.62
C PRO A 134 -4.77 -20.62 -20.54
N THR A 135 -3.49 -20.33 -20.76
CA THR A 135 -2.47 -20.46 -19.72
C THR A 135 -2.64 -19.33 -18.70
N PHE A 136 -2.69 -19.69 -17.42
CA PHE A 136 -2.65 -18.74 -16.32
C PHE A 136 -1.20 -18.40 -15.99
N PHE A 137 -0.86 -17.12 -16.01
CA PHE A 137 0.49 -16.63 -15.70
C PHE A 137 0.49 -15.89 -14.37
N ILE A 138 1.40 -16.30 -13.49
CA ILE A 138 1.69 -15.65 -12.21
C ILE A 138 3.17 -15.27 -12.21
N GLY A 139 3.49 -14.06 -11.76
CA GLY A 139 4.84 -13.53 -11.81
C GLY A 139 5.41 -13.18 -10.42
N PRO A 140 6.74 -13.01 -10.33
CA PRO A 140 7.40 -12.59 -9.10
C PRO A 140 7.14 -11.12 -8.79
N VAL A 141 7.02 -10.78 -7.50
CA VAL A 141 7.04 -9.40 -7.00
C VAL A 141 7.83 -9.33 -5.70
N ASP A 142 8.40 -8.17 -5.43
CA ASP A 142 9.02 -7.84 -4.15
C ASP A 142 8.15 -6.84 -3.38
N ASN A 143 7.58 -7.28 -2.26
CA ASN A 143 6.85 -6.42 -1.34
C ASN A 143 7.79 -5.96 -0.21
N LYS A 144 8.14 -4.68 -0.24
CA LYS A 144 9.05 -4.04 0.71
C LYS A 144 8.27 -3.16 1.68
N ALA A 145 7.89 -3.75 2.81
CA ALA A 145 7.16 -3.05 3.87
C ALA A 145 8.01 -1.96 4.57
N LEU A 146 7.33 -0.93 5.07
CA LEU A 146 7.93 0.10 5.89
C LEU A 146 8.27 -0.52 7.25
N THR A 147 9.53 -0.46 7.64
CA THR A 147 9.93 -0.91 8.98
C THR A 147 9.65 0.20 9.99
N LEU A 148 8.65 -0.02 10.84
CA LEU A 148 8.42 0.83 12.01
C LEU A 148 9.28 0.38 13.18
N ASP A 149 9.62 1.31 14.07
CA ASP A 149 10.20 0.93 15.36
C ASP A 149 9.19 -0.01 16.07
N PRO A 150 9.61 -1.19 16.55
CA PRO A 150 8.71 -2.18 17.15
C PRO A 150 8.01 -1.70 18.43
N THR A 151 8.43 -0.57 18.99
CA THR A 151 7.81 0.08 20.14
C THR A 151 6.65 1.00 19.76
N ILE A 152 6.50 1.35 18.47
CA ILE A 152 5.33 2.04 17.95
C ILE A 152 4.21 1.02 17.81
N THR A 153 3.03 1.37 18.30
CA THR A 153 1.81 0.58 18.08
C THR A 153 0.82 1.38 17.26
N LEU A 154 0.21 0.73 16.26
CA LEU A 154 -0.84 1.30 15.43
C LEU A 154 -2.19 0.79 15.90
N ASP A 155 -3.18 1.67 15.96
CA ASP A 155 -4.58 1.23 16.08
C ASP A 155 -4.97 0.38 14.86
N ASN A 156 -5.92 -0.53 15.02
CA ASN A 156 -6.38 -1.41 13.94
C ASN A 156 -7.39 -0.76 12.99
N THR A 157 -7.71 0.52 13.19
CA THR A 157 -8.67 1.26 12.38
C THR A 157 -7.94 2.13 11.35
N ASN A 158 -8.20 1.91 10.06
CA ASN A 158 -7.87 2.89 9.04
C ASN A 158 -8.90 4.04 9.10
N LEU A 159 -8.43 5.28 9.24
CA LEU A 159 -9.28 6.46 9.27
C LEU A 159 -9.70 6.93 7.86
N ILE A 160 -9.01 6.47 6.82
CA ILE A 160 -9.45 6.67 5.43
C ILE A 160 -10.61 5.73 5.16
N THR A 161 -11.77 6.29 4.83
CA THR A 161 -12.98 5.53 4.44
C THR A 161 -13.35 5.74 2.97
N ASN A 162 -12.61 6.59 2.26
CA ASN A 162 -12.81 6.85 0.84
C ASN A 162 -11.99 5.86 -0.01
N ALA A 163 -12.32 5.74 -1.30
CA ALA A 163 -11.71 4.77 -2.24
C ALA A 163 -11.61 3.37 -1.62
N ASP A 164 -12.72 2.86 -1.09
CA ASP A 164 -12.81 1.55 -0.43
C ASP A 164 -11.82 1.36 0.72
N ASN A 165 -11.65 2.41 1.54
CA ASN A 165 -10.68 2.49 2.63
C ASN A 165 -9.22 2.51 2.13
N GLY A 166 -8.99 3.16 0.97
CA GLY A 166 -7.68 3.33 0.37
C GLY A 166 -7.19 2.16 -0.49
N THR A 167 -8.01 1.13 -0.69
CA THR A 167 -7.70 -0.06 -1.52
C THR A 167 -8.22 0.06 -2.95
N PHE A 168 -8.93 1.15 -3.26
CA PHE A 168 -9.52 1.42 -4.58
C PHE A 168 -10.51 0.38 -5.11
N GLY A 169 -10.94 -0.57 -4.27
CA GLY A 169 -12.05 -1.48 -4.50
C GLY A 169 -11.71 -2.65 -5.41
N GLU A 170 -12.75 -3.42 -5.76
CA GLU A 170 -12.63 -4.62 -6.58
C GLU A 170 -13.60 -4.60 -7.77
N ILE A 171 -13.20 -5.26 -8.85
CA ILE A 171 -14.07 -5.63 -9.97
C ILE A 171 -14.44 -7.12 -9.91
N ALA A 172 -15.45 -7.49 -10.69
CA ALA A 172 -15.93 -8.88 -10.71
C ALA A 172 -14.83 -9.86 -11.16
N GLN A 173 -14.73 -11.00 -10.48
CA GLN A 173 -13.79 -12.06 -10.81
C GLN A 173 -14.00 -12.58 -12.24
N GLY A 174 -12.90 -12.74 -12.99
CA GLY A 174 -12.93 -13.08 -14.43
C GLY A 174 -13.19 -11.89 -15.36
N SER A 175 -13.17 -10.66 -14.83
CA SER A 175 -13.11 -9.46 -15.67
C SER A 175 -11.85 -9.50 -16.53
N GLN A 176 -12.00 -9.08 -17.78
CA GLN A 176 -10.87 -9.02 -18.71
C GLN A 176 -9.90 -7.91 -18.29
N PRO A 177 -8.60 -7.99 -18.64
CA PRO A 177 -7.68 -6.87 -18.43
C PRO A 177 -8.22 -5.59 -19.07
N ASN A 178 -7.89 -4.42 -18.50
CA ASN A 178 -8.35 -3.13 -19.00
C ASN A 178 -9.86 -2.92 -18.87
N SER A 179 -10.46 -3.49 -17.82
CA SER A 179 -11.89 -3.37 -17.52
C SER A 179 -12.21 -2.36 -16.43
N GLY A 180 -11.24 -1.51 -16.06
CA GLY A 180 -11.46 -0.38 -15.16
C GLY A 180 -12.65 0.51 -15.54
N PRO A 181 -13.21 1.23 -14.56
CA PRO A 181 -14.42 2.03 -14.73
C PRO A 181 -14.25 3.13 -15.78
N ALA A 182 -15.33 3.43 -16.52
CA ALA A 182 -15.33 4.44 -17.58
C ALA A 182 -15.26 5.89 -17.05
N THR A 183 -15.53 6.10 -15.76
CA THR A 183 -15.46 7.38 -15.06
C THR A 183 -14.90 7.16 -13.67
N ASN A 184 -14.26 8.17 -13.07
CA ASN A 184 -13.75 8.08 -11.71
C ASN A 184 -14.87 7.64 -10.73
N PRO A 185 -14.81 6.42 -10.16
CA PRO A 185 -15.85 5.89 -9.28
C PRO A 185 -15.92 6.65 -7.95
N TYR A 186 -14.87 7.39 -7.62
CA TYR A 186 -14.69 8.09 -6.34
C TYR A 186 -14.87 9.60 -6.44
N ALA A 187 -15.34 10.13 -7.58
CA ALA A 187 -15.52 11.57 -7.80
C ALA A 187 -16.42 12.26 -6.75
N ALA A 188 -17.37 11.54 -6.15
CA ALA A 188 -18.29 12.08 -5.14
C ALA A 188 -17.74 12.00 -3.69
N GLN A 189 -16.56 11.42 -3.47
CA GLN A 189 -16.06 11.05 -2.16
C GLN A 189 -15.14 12.09 -1.51
N ASN A 190 -15.16 13.35 -1.98
CA ASN A 190 -14.20 14.37 -1.56
C ASN A 190 -12.73 13.92 -1.76
N LEU A 191 -12.51 13.10 -2.79
CA LEU A 191 -11.21 12.71 -3.29
C LEU A 191 -10.90 13.57 -4.50
N THR A 192 -9.76 14.24 -4.47
CA THR A 192 -9.28 15.02 -5.62
C THR A 192 -7.94 14.49 -6.09
N ASN A 193 -7.74 14.56 -7.40
CA ASN A 193 -6.50 14.23 -8.07
C ASN A 193 -6.23 15.38 -9.07
N ASP A 194 -4.98 15.86 -9.12
CA ASP A 194 -4.56 16.92 -10.05
C ASP A 194 -4.44 16.43 -11.50
N PHE A 195 -4.44 15.11 -11.70
CA PHE A 195 -4.38 14.42 -12.98
C PHE A 195 -5.77 14.28 -13.58
N THR A 196 -5.81 14.04 -14.89
CA THR A 196 -7.08 13.80 -15.60
C THR A 196 -7.41 12.31 -15.59
N PHE A 197 -8.61 11.96 -15.12
CA PHE A 197 -9.05 10.57 -15.15
C PHE A 197 -9.26 10.08 -16.59
N VAL A 198 -8.71 8.92 -16.91
CA VAL A 198 -8.95 8.18 -18.15
C VAL A 198 -9.34 6.74 -17.83
N GLN A 199 -10.04 6.08 -18.75
CA GLN A 199 -10.32 4.65 -18.62
C GLN A 199 -9.05 3.84 -18.95
N GLU A 200 -8.78 2.78 -18.19
CA GLU A 200 -7.62 1.87 -18.34
C GLU A 200 -7.46 1.28 -19.76
N ASN A 201 -8.55 1.13 -20.51
CA ASN A 201 -8.52 0.64 -21.89
C ASN A 201 -8.05 1.67 -22.93
N THR A 202 -7.68 2.88 -22.50
CA THR A 202 -7.06 3.90 -23.32
C THR A 202 -5.58 4.03 -22.95
N THR A 203 -4.77 4.53 -23.89
CA THR A 203 -3.38 4.89 -23.57
C THR A 203 -3.38 5.89 -22.42
N ILE A 204 -2.78 5.53 -21.28
CA ILE A 204 -2.60 6.44 -20.15
C ILE A 204 -1.44 7.36 -20.48
N GLY A 205 -1.74 8.47 -21.16
CA GLY A 205 -0.76 9.49 -21.45
C GLY A 205 -0.37 10.28 -20.22
N ASP A 206 0.74 11.00 -20.32
CA ASP A 206 1.22 11.97 -19.34
C ASP A 206 0.14 12.86 -18.72
N GLY A 207 0.16 13.02 -17.40
CA GLY A 207 -0.80 13.85 -16.68
C GLY A 207 -2.18 13.22 -16.54
N ASN A 208 -2.33 11.94 -16.92
CA ASN A 208 -3.53 11.17 -16.69
C ASN A 208 -3.33 10.09 -15.63
N PHE A 209 -4.45 9.67 -15.04
CA PHE A 209 -4.52 8.53 -14.13
C PHE A 209 -5.76 7.69 -14.43
N THR A 210 -5.76 6.45 -13.94
CA THR A 210 -6.93 5.58 -13.94
C THR A 210 -7.03 4.84 -12.61
N ILE A 211 -8.15 4.16 -12.41
CA ILE A 211 -8.34 3.18 -11.33
C ILE A 211 -8.47 1.82 -12.00
N GLY A 212 -7.58 0.88 -11.70
CA GLY A 212 -7.53 -0.43 -12.33
C GLY A 212 -6.18 -1.11 -12.12
N ASN A 213 -6.06 -2.36 -12.56
CA ASN A 213 -4.76 -3.03 -12.62
C ASN A 213 -4.03 -2.69 -13.94
N THR A 214 -2.89 -3.31 -14.22
CA THR A 214 -2.19 -3.16 -15.50
C THR A 214 -1.90 -4.52 -16.12
N LEU A 215 -2.77 -5.51 -15.97
CA LEU A 215 -2.54 -6.88 -16.47
C LEU A 215 -2.35 -6.95 -18.00
N ASN A 216 -2.76 -5.92 -18.74
CA ASN A 216 -2.50 -5.77 -20.17
C ASN A 216 -2.20 -4.31 -20.55
N PRO A 217 -1.00 -3.78 -20.24
CA PRO A 217 -0.70 -2.37 -20.44
C PRO A 217 -0.88 -1.97 -21.91
N THR A 218 -1.74 -0.98 -22.19
CA THR A 218 -2.05 -0.56 -23.56
C THR A 218 -1.14 0.59 -24.02
N GLY A 219 -0.91 0.72 -25.34
CA GLY A 219 -0.31 1.93 -25.91
C GLY A 219 1.21 1.95 -26.08
N GLY A 220 1.91 0.81 -25.96
CA GLY A 220 3.35 0.71 -26.24
C GLY A 220 4.28 1.17 -25.11
N ALA A 221 3.73 1.43 -23.92
CA ALA A 221 4.51 1.64 -22.71
C ALA A 221 5.11 0.32 -22.23
N ASN A 222 6.39 0.31 -21.82
CA ASN A 222 7.08 -0.87 -21.29
C ASN A 222 6.69 -1.14 -19.83
N TRP A 223 5.39 -1.12 -19.53
CA TRP A 223 4.94 -1.25 -18.15
C TRP A 223 4.92 -2.70 -17.66
N TRP A 224 5.06 -2.87 -16.35
CA TRP A 224 4.79 -4.14 -15.69
C TRP A 224 3.32 -4.54 -15.88
N ARG A 225 3.10 -5.82 -16.21
CA ARG A 225 1.81 -6.46 -15.96
C ARG A 225 1.66 -6.63 -14.46
N LEU A 226 0.94 -5.74 -13.81
CA LEU A 226 0.85 -5.62 -12.35
C LEU A 226 -0.62 -5.73 -11.93
N SER A 227 -0.90 -6.58 -10.94
CA SER A 227 -2.16 -6.59 -10.19
C SER A 227 -2.06 -5.62 -9.01
N ASP A 228 -3.16 -5.36 -8.32
CA ASP A 228 -3.14 -4.63 -7.05
C ASP A 228 -2.23 -5.32 -6.01
N HIS A 229 -1.92 -4.59 -4.93
CA HIS A 229 -1.07 -5.10 -3.86
C HIS A 229 -1.84 -6.03 -2.90
N THR A 230 -3.12 -5.74 -2.62
CA THR A 230 -3.93 -6.48 -1.65
C THR A 230 -4.35 -7.86 -2.14
N THR A 231 -5.10 -7.95 -3.25
CA THR A 231 -5.65 -9.23 -3.73
C THR A 231 -4.62 -10.00 -4.56
N ALA A 232 -3.67 -9.28 -5.18
CA ALA A 232 -2.64 -9.81 -6.06
C ALA A 232 -3.20 -10.52 -7.31
N ILE A 233 -4.46 -10.25 -7.67
CA ILE A 233 -5.20 -10.88 -8.77
C ILE A 233 -5.96 -9.84 -9.62
N GLU A 234 -6.71 -10.27 -10.62
CA GLU A 234 -7.41 -9.36 -11.55
C GLU A 234 -8.54 -8.55 -10.93
N THR A 235 -9.02 -8.92 -9.74
CA THR A 235 -10.16 -8.27 -9.11
C THR A 235 -9.78 -6.97 -8.43
N GLY A 236 -8.63 -6.91 -7.77
CA GLY A 236 -8.22 -5.70 -7.09
C GLY A 236 -7.89 -4.58 -8.06
N MET A 237 -8.34 -3.39 -7.72
CA MET A 237 -8.00 -2.15 -8.42
C MET A 237 -6.96 -1.38 -7.62
N MET A 238 -6.17 -0.58 -8.32
CA MET A 238 -5.21 0.34 -7.73
C MET A 238 -5.29 1.67 -8.47
N GLU A 239 -4.76 2.74 -7.89
CA GLU A 239 -4.57 3.98 -8.63
C GLU A 239 -3.33 3.86 -9.51
N VAL A 240 -3.48 4.13 -10.81
CA VAL A 240 -2.42 3.99 -11.81
C VAL A 240 -2.21 5.34 -12.48
N GLY A 241 -1.01 5.89 -12.33
CA GLY A 241 -0.67 7.22 -12.80
C GLY A 241 0.47 7.22 -13.82
N ASN A 242 0.35 8.05 -14.86
CA ASN A 242 1.47 8.41 -15.72
C ASN A 242 1.83 9.88 -15.52
N GLY A 243 2.99 10.18 -14.93
CA GLY A 243 3.37 11.52 -14.52
C GLY A 243 4.50 12.14 -15.32
N THR A 244 4.25 13.31 -15.93
CA THR A 244 5.31 14.22 -16.43
C THR A 244 5.17 15.65 -15.91
N THR A 245 4.26 15.85 -14.96
CA THR A 245 4.02 17.13 -14.29
C THR A 245 4.47 17.04 -12.83
N ASP A 246 5.62 17.62 -12.55
CA ASP A 246 6.22 17.65 -11.21
C ASP A 246 5.27 18.26 -10.17
N ASN A 247 5.27 17.68 -8.97
CA ASN A 247 4.59 18.18 -7.77
C ASN A 247 3.06 18.27 -7.90
N LYS A 248 2.46 17.33 -8.62
CA LYS A 248 1.02 17.13 -8.68
C LYS A 248 0.56 16.04 -7.71
N ASN A 249 -0.58 16.25 -7.09
CA ASN A 249 -1.16 15.25 -6.19
C ASN A 249 -1.89 14.18 -7.01
N PHE A 250 -1.51 12.91 -6.82
CA PHE A 250 -2.26 11.76 -7.32
C PHE A 250 -3.44 11.44 -6.40
N PHE A 251 -3.25 11.55 -5.09
CA PHE A 251 -4.32 11.33 -4.14
C PHE A 251 -4.42 12.54 -3.22
N THR A 252 -5.62 13.03 -2.98
CA THR A 252 -5.89 14.04 -1.95
C THR A 252 -7.19 13.71 -1.22
N ASN A 253 -7.11 13.56 0.10
CA ASN A 253 -8.26 13.26 0.94
C ASN A 253 -8.21 14.03 2.25
N THR A 254 -9.34 14.59 2.67
CA THR A 254 -9.47 15.23 3.98
C THR A 254 -10.11 14.28 4.96
N VAL A 255 -9.39 13.97 6.05
CA VAL A 255 -9.80 13.00 7.07
C VAL A 255 -9.91 13.69 8.43
N ASN A 256 -10.91 13.31 9.22
CA ASN A 256 -11.05 13.78 10.59
C ASN A 256 -10.02 13.12 11.50
N VAL A 257 -9.41 13.90 12.40
CA VAL A 257 -8.44 13.43 13.38
C VAL A 257 -8.75 14.01 14.75
N LYS A 258 -8.34 13.32 15.81
CA LYS A 258 -8.31 13.86 17.17
C LYS A 258 -7.18 14.88 17.28
N PRO A 259 -7.41 16.07 17.88
CA PRO A 259 -6.33 17.00 18.21
C PRO A 259 -5.25 16.36 19.10
N ASN A 260 -4.04 16.88 18.97
CA ASN A 260 -2.81 16.51 19.70
C ASN A 260 -2.54 15.01 19.73
N THR A 261 -2.87 14.30 18.64
CA THR A 261 -2.74 12.85 18.53
C THR A 261 -1.73 12.50 17.43
N ASN A 262 -0.96 11.43 17.63
CA ASN A 262 0.01 10.97 16.66
C ASN A 262 -0.65 9.98 15.68
N TYR A 263 -0.22 10.04 14.42
CA TYR A 263 -0.68 9.16 13.36
C TYR A 263 0.50 8.74 12.50
N ILE A 264 0.32 7.64 11.77
CA ILE A 264 1.18 7.27 10.65
C ILE A 264 0.30 7.16 9.42
N LEU A 265 0.66 7.89 8.37
CA LEU A 265 0.12 7.73 7.03
C LEU A 265 1.05 6.81 6.24
N THR A 266 0.51 5.76 5.62
CA THR A 266 1.24 4.87 4.71
C THR A 266 0.51 4.70 3.39
N ALA A 267 1.27 4.34 2.35
CA ALA A 267 0.74 3.89 1.07
C ALA A 267 1.71 2.86 0.47
N TRP A 268 1.19 1.87 -0.23
CA TRP A 268 2.01 1.00 -1.07
C TRP A 268 2.12 1.62 -2.46
N VAL A 269 3.34 1.71 -2.98
CA VAL A 269 3.61 2.31 -4.29
C VAL A 269 4.57 1.44 -5.10
N SER A 270 4.36 1.33 -6.42
CA SER A 270 5.25 0.58 -7.31
C SER A 270 5.54 1.38 -8.57
N ASN A 271 6.80 1.38 -8.99
CA ASN A 271 7.16 1.83 -10.34
C ASN A 271 6.46 0.94 -11.39
N LEU A 272 5.91 1.56 -12.43
CA LEU A 272 5.25 0.84 -13.51
C LEU A 272 6.16 0.60 -14.71
N ASP A 273 7.06 1.51 -15.04
CA ASP A 273 7.87 1.40 -16.26
C ASP A 273 9.14 0.54 -16.03
N LYS A 274 9.26 -0.54 -16.82
CA LYS A 274 10.39 -1.48 -16.84
C LYS A 274 11.68 -0.85 -17.35
N THR A 275 11.58 0.23 -18.12
CA THR A 275 12.68 0.80 -18.91
C THR A 275 13.16 2.16 -18.44
N THR A 276 12.65 2.66 -17.30
CA THR A 276 13.04 3.95 -16.74
C THR A 276 14.56 4.02 -16.55
N THR A 277 15.20 5.01 -17.18
CA THR A 277 16.64 5.29 -16.97
C THR A 277 16.89 6.17 -15.75
N GLU A 278 15.85 6.83 -15.25
CA GLU A 278 15.87 7.71 -14.09
C GLU A 278 14.95 7.15 -13.00
N THR A 279 15.22 7.48 -11.74
CA THR A 279 14.52 6.87 -10.60
C THR A 279 13.18 7.57 -10.34
N PRO A 280 12.03 6.89 -10.52
CA PRO A 280 10.72 7.44 -10.18
C PRO A 280 10.61 7.66 -8.67
N ASN A 281 9.79 8.61 -8.25
CA ASN A 281 9.74 9.05 -6.85
C ASN A 281 8.33 9.47 -6.44
N ALA A 282 7.87 8.92 -5.32
CA ALA A 282 6.60 9.26 -4.71
C ALA A 282 6.82 10.06 -3.42
N GLY A 283 5.91 10.99 -3.13
CA GLY A 283 5.96 11.82 -1.93
C GLY A 283 4.67 11.74 -1.14
N ILE A 284 4.76 12.05 0.16
CA ILE A 284 3.61 12.25 1.03
C ILE A 284 3.70 13.64 1.65
N ILE A 285 2.58 14.36 1.65
CA ILE A 285 2.42 15.62 2.38
C ILE A 285 1.14 15.54 3.21
N VAL A 286 1.24 15.89 4.50
CA VAL A 286 0.10 16.05 5.40
C VAL A 286 -0.05 17.52 5.75
N ASN A 287 -1.21 18.09 5.45
CA ASN A 287 -1.53 19.48 5.77
C ASN A 287 -2.58 19.56 6.88
N GLY A 288 -2.45 20.60 7.72
CA GLY A 288 -3.48 21.00 8.67
C GLY A 288 -4.69 21.60 7.96
N ALA A 289 -5.77 21.80 8.72
CA ALA A 289 -7.01 22.41 8.22
C ALA A 289 -6.82 23.85 7.71
N ASP A 290 -5.77 24.53 8.17
CA ASP A 290 -5.37 25.87 7.72
C ASP A 290 -4.46 25.86 6.47
N GLY A 291 -4.15 24.69 5.93
CA GLY A 291 -3.24 24.49 4.79
C GLY A 291 -1.75 24.47 5.16
N SER A 292 -1.38 24.64 6.44
CA SER A 292 0.01 24.50 6.88
C SER A 292 0.50 23.06 6.69
N THR A 293 1.77 22.87 6.33
CA THR A 293 2.36 21.53 6.26
C THR A 293 2.71 21.05 7.66
N LEU A 294 2.05 19.97 8.12
CA LEU A 294 2.35 19.31 9.39
C LEU A 294 3.54 18.35 9.25
N ALA A 295 3.60 17.62 8.14
CA ALA A 295 4.67 16.68 7.85
C ALA A 295 4.79 16.45 6.33
N GLN A 296 6.01 16.18 5.87
CA GLN A 296 6.26 15.79 4.48
C GLN A 296 7.41 14.80 4.37
N ASN A 297 7.27 13.84 3.46
CA ASN A 297 8.32 12.90 3.06
C ASN A 297 8.30 12.82 1.54
N LEU A 298 9.22 13.54 0.88
CA LEU A 298 9.26 13.72 -0.57
C LEU A 298 10.34 12.87 -1.26
N ALA A 299 11.07 12.03 -0.51
CA ALA A 299 12.23 11.31 -1.03
C ALA A 299 12.04 9.80 -0.84
N ASN A 300 11.11 9.22 -1.60
CA ASN A 300 10.85 7.79 -1.65
C ASN A 300 11.11 7.27 -3.08
N PRO A 301 12.38 7.14 -3.48
CA PRO A 301 12.73 6.58 -4.78
C PRO A 301 12.19 5.16 -4.91
N LEU A 302 11.52 4.89 -6.02
CA LEU A 302 10.95 3.59 -6.35
C LEU A 302 11.99 2.72 -7.08
N SER A 303 11.79 1.40 -7.04
CA SER A 303 12.69 0.44 -7.69
C SER A 303 12.73 0.64 -9.21
N THR A 304 13.94 0.64 -9.76
CA THR A 304 14.20 0.62 -11.20
C THR A 304 14.68 -0.77 -11.68
N SER A 305 14.42 -1.81 -10.89
CA SER A 305 14.76 -3.18 -11.27
C SER A 305 14.11 -3.54 -12.61
N ALA A 306 14.90 -4.12 -13.53
CA ALA A 306 14.40 -4.64 -14.79
C ALA A 306 13.92 -6.10 -14.69
N ASP A 307 14.19 -6.77 -13.56
CA ASP A 307 13.96 -8.21 -13.39
C ASP A 307 12.61 -8.52 -12.73
N LEU A 308 12.12 -7.65 -11.82
CA LEU A 308 10.83 -7.80 -11.16
C LEU A 308 10.30 -6.45 -10.63
N PRO A 309 8.97 -6.26 -10.56
CA PRO A 309 8.37 -5.10 -9.92
C PRO A 309 8.53 -5.16 -8.39
N GLN A 310 8.49 -3.99 -7.75
CA GLN A 310 8.56 -3.87 -6.30
C GLN A 310 7.46 -2.93 -5.79
N TRP A 311 6.56 -3.47 -4.99
CA TRP A 311 5.69 -2.67 -4.13
C TRP A 311 6.50 -2.22 -2.92
N THR A 312 6.63 -0.91 -2.72
CA THR A 312 7.30 -0.32 -1.56
C THR A 312 6.27 0.40 -0.72
N GLN A 313 6.18 0.06 0.57
CA GLN A 313 5.37 0.82 1.49
C GLN A 313 6.15 2.06 1.92
N ILE A 314 5.61 3.22 1.59
CA ILE A 314 6.12 4.52 2.03
C ILE A 314 5.25 5.04 3.15
N GLY A 315 5.76 5.98 3.94
CA GLY A 315 4.96 6.56 5.01
C GLY A 315 5.61 7.74 5.71
N ILE A 316 4.83 8.33 6.60
CA ILE A 316 5.27 9.43 7.45
C ILE A 316 4.50 9.47 8.78
N PRO A 317 5.21 9.53 9.93
CA PRO A 317 4.58 9.86 11.20
C PRO A 317 4.32 11.36 11.32
N PHE A 318 3.21 11.75 11.94
CA PHE A 318 2.93 13.15 12.27
C PHE A 318 2.07 13.27 13.53
N ASN A 319 2.10 14.44 14.17
CA ASN A 319 1.12 14.81 15.20
C ASN A 319 0.13 15.80 14.59
N SER A 320 -1.15 15.64 14.87
CA SER A 320 -2.19 16.52 14.33
C SER A 320 -2.10 17.96 14.85
N GLY A 321 -1.37 18.23 15.94
CA GLY A 321 -1.48 19.49 16.67
C GLY A 321 -2.93 19.78 17.02
N ASP A 322 -3.34 21.05 17.03
CA ASP A 322 -4.73 21.42 17.35
C ASP A 322 -5.74 21.12 16.22
N ASN A 323 -5.32 20.49 15.12
CA ASN A 323 -6.21 20.17 14.01
C ASN A 323 -7.21 19.06 14.39
N SER A 324 -8.47 19.26 13.99
CA SER A 324 -9.53 18.23 14.03
C SER A 324 -9.75 17.53 12.68
N SER A 325 -9.05 17.99 11.65
CA SER A 325 -9.00 17.38 10.32
C SER A 325 -7.66 17.67 9.67
N VAL A 326 -7.19 16.76 8.82
CA VAL A 326 -5.98 16.93 8.01
C VAL A 326 -6.25 16.58 6.56
N THR A 327 -5.50 17.19 5.65
CA THR A 327 -5.50 16.81 4.23
C THR A 327 -4.26 15.96 3.95
N LEU A 328 -4.49 14.75 3.46
CA LEU A 328 -3.49 13.76 3.11
C LEU A 328 -3.23 13.86 1.61
N ASN A 329 -1.98 13.92 1.19
CA ASN A 329 -1.61 14.02 -0.22
C ASN A 329 -0.55 12.99 -0.58
N LEU A 330 -0.80 12.19 -1.63
CA LEU A 330 0.22 11.40 -2.32
C LEU A 330 0.67 12.20 -3.55
N VAL A 331 1.96 12.44 -3.67
CA VAL A 331 2.54 13.44 -4.57
C VAL A 331 3.44 12.79 -5.60
N ASN A 332 3.27 13.21 -6.86
CA ASN A 332 4.22 12.99 -7.93
C ASN A 332 5.47 13.83 -7.68
N VAL A 333 6.52 13.27 -7.07
CA VAL A 333 7.73 14.06 -6.79
C VAL A 333 8.68 13.95 -7.99
N GLY A 334 8.41 14.76 -9.01
CA GLY A 334 9.32 14.89 -10.13
C GLY A 334 10.68 15.45 -9.71
N ASN A 335 11.75 14.73 -10.06
CA ASN A 335 13.01 15.35 -10.42
C ASN A 335 12.90 15.81 -11.89
N THR A 336 13.97 16.26 -12.54
CA THR A 336 13.97 16.92 -13.87
C THR A 336 13.48 16.07 -15.07
N ASN A 337 12.58 15.12 -14.85
CA ASN A 337 12.34 13.93 -15.65
C ASN A 337 10.96 13.94 -16.31
N THR A 338 10.86 13.31 -17.48
CA THR A 338 9.66 13.29 -18.31
C THR A 338 8.88 11.98 -18.21
N ASP A 339 9.08 11.15 -17.17
CA ASP A 339 8.32 9.90 -16.98
C ASP A 339 8.43 9.38 -15.52
N ASN A 340 7.45 9.69 -14.69
CA ASN A 340 7.25 9.16 -13.33
C ASN A 340 5.89 8.44 -13.29
N ALA A 341 5.86 7.25 -13.88
CA ALA A 341 4.69 6.36 -13.87
C ALA A 341 4.75 5.39 -12.69
N PHE A 342 3.72 5.43 -11.84
CA PHE A 342 3.62 4.53 -10.70
C PHE A 342 2.17 4.15 -10.39
N ALA A 343 2.03 3.02 -9.71
CA ALA A 343 0.79 2.60 -9.08
C ALA A 343 0.82 2.89 -7.59
N ALA A 344 -0.35 3.14 -7.01
CA ALA A 344 -0.56 3.33 -5.58
C ALA A 344 -1.75 2.51 -5.10
N ASP A 345 -1.61 1.89 -3.94
CA ASP A 345 -2.63 1.05 -3.32
C ASP A 345 -2.50 1.11 -1.79
N ASP A 346 -3.49 0.58 -1.07
CA ASP A 346 -3.48 0.39 0.38
C ASP A 346 -3.07 1.65 1.16
N ILE A 347 -3.76 2.77 0.87
CA ILE A 347 -3.52 4.04 1.55
C ILE A 347 -4.20 4.02 2.93
N GLU A 348 -3.39 4.08 3.98
CA GLU A 348 -3.86 3.98 5.36
C GLU A 348 -3.43 5.17 6.21
N LEU A 349 -4.37 5.71 7.00
CA LEU A 349 -4.08 6.62 8.10
C LEU A 349 -4.47 5.95 9.41
N ARG A 350 -3.50 5.66 10.28
CA ARG A 350 -3.73 4.96 11.54
C ARG A 350 -3.22 5.77 12.71
N GLU A 351 -4.01 5.81 13.79
CA GLU A 351 -3.57 6.40 15.07
C GLU A 351 -2.37 5.62 15.60
N ALA A 352 -1.34 6.34 16.02
CA ALA A 352 -0.09 5.77 16.48
C ALA A 352 0.13 6.11 17.96
N THR A 353 0.42 5.10 18.76
CA THR A 353 0.93 5.31 20.12
C THR A 353 2.44 5.20 20.09
N LEU A 354 3.10 6.31 20.41
CA LEU A 354 4.56 6.39 20.53
C LEU A 354 4.97 5.98 21.95
N PRO A 355 6.16 5.38 22.14
CA PRO A 355 6.60 4.85 23.43
C PRO A 355 7.17 5.93 24.35
N PHE A 356 6.53 7.10 24.41
CA PHE A 356 6.88 8.14 25.35
C PHE A 356 5.66 8.96 25.74
N THR A 357 5.78 9.61 26.88
CA THR A 357 4.76 10.54 27.38
C THR A 357 5.42 11.88 27.64
N VAL A 358 4.66 12.96 27.43
CA VAL A 358 5.10 14.33 27.72
C VAL A 358 4.16 14.89 28.77
N THR A 359 4.71 15.35 29.89
CA THR A 359 3.94 16.03 30.93
C THR A 359 4.49 17.44 31.08
N LYS A 360 3.62 18.44 30.92
CA LYS A 360 3.97 19.86 31.08
C LYS A 360 3.24 20.42 32.28
N SER A 361 3.97 21.14 33.13
CA SER A 361 3.45 21.82 34.30
C SER A 361 4.01 23.23 34.38
N VAL A 362 3.34 24.10 35.13
CA VAL A 362 3.73 25.49 35.33
C VAL A 362 3.57 25.85 36.80
N ASN A 363 4.50 26.66 37.32
CA ASN A 363 4.44 27.17 38.68
C ASN A 363 4.86 28.65 38.74
N PRO A 364 4.06 29.55 39.31
CA PRO A 364 2.69 29.32 39.81
C PRO A 364 1.68 29.05 38.68
N THR A 365 0.53 28.44 39.00
CA THR A 365 -0.57 28.19 38.04
C THR A 365 -1.46 29.41 37.78
N SER A 366 -1.25 30.50 38.52
CA SER A 366 -1.87 31.81 38.32
C SER A 366 -0.81 32.88 38.51
N ALA A 367 -0.75 33.83 37.59
CA ALA A 367 0.26 34.88 37.55
C ALA A 367 -0.35 36.18 37.01
N GLY A 368 0.08 37.32 37.56
CA GLY A 368 -0.29 38.65 37.09
C GLY A 368 0.73 39.25 36.13
N LEU A 369 0.43 40.44 35.62
CA LEU A 369 1.34 41.18 34.76
C LEU A 369 2.70 41.40 35.46
N ASN A 370 3.79 41.10 34.75
CA ASN A 370 5.19 41.09 35.20
C ASN A 370 5.64 39.93 36.08
N ASP A 371 4.75 39.00 36.46
CA ASP A 371 5.17 37.80 37.18
C ASP A 371 5.98 36.88 36.26
N THR A 372 6.86 36.10 36.87
CA THR A 372 7.59 35.01 36.19
C THR A 372 6.96 33.68 36.59
N VAL A 373 6.69 32.84 35.61
CA VAL A 373 6.28 31.45 35.80
C VAL A 373 7.37 30.52 35.30
N THR A 374 7.60 29.42 36.02
CA THR A 374 8.52 28.36 35.61
C THR A 374 7.72 27.23 34.97
N TYR A 375 8.04 26.91 33.72
CA TYR A 375 7.56 25.71 33.06
C TYR A 375 8.49 24.53 33.35
N THR A 376 7.90 23.36 33.56
CA THR A 376 8.61 22.07 33.68
C THR A 376 7.96 21.07 32.73
N VAL A 377 8.73 20.59 31.77
CA VAL A 377 8.34 19.56 30.80
C VAL A 377 9.14 18.29 31.05
N VAL A 378 8.46 17.20 31.38
CA VAL A 378 9.09 15.89 31.58
C VAL A 378 8.71 15.00 30.40
N LEU A 379 9.72 14.57 29.65
CA LEU A 379 9.61 13.59 28.58
C LEU A 379 10.02 12.23 29.14
N ASN A 380 9.06 11.32 29.30
CA ASN A 380 9.30 10.00 29.86
C ASN A 380 9.23 8.93 28.77
N ASN A 381 10.35 8.22 28.55
CA ASN A 381 10.44 7.11 27.63
C ASN A 381 9.86 5.85 28.28
N THR A 382 8.83 5.28 27.68
CA THR A 382 8.12 4.08 28.17
C THR A 382 8.60 2.80 27.49
N SER A 383 9.58 2.88 26.58
CA SER A 383 10.23 1.71 25.98
C SER A 383 11.50 1.30 26.72
N ALA A 384 12.01 0.11 26.41
CA ALA A 384 13.32 -0.35 26.87
C ALA A 384 14.51 0.21 26.07
N ASN A 385 14.26 0.76 24.88
CA ASN A 385 15.31 1.30 24.01
C ASN A 385 15.54 2.78 24.30
N THR A 386 16.76 3.26 24.13
CA THR A 386 17.05 4.70 24.23
C THR A 386 16.45 5.44 23.04
N LEU A 387 15.72 6.52 23.30
CA LEU A 387 15.28 7.46 22.26
C LEU A 387 16.40 8.47 22.01
N SER A 388 16.90 8.53 20.79
CA SER A 388 17.99 9.41 20.39
C SER A 388 17.55 10.47 19.38
N ASN A 389 18.41 11.48 19.16
CA ASN A 389 18.14 12.60 18.26
C ASN A 389 16.85 13.37 18.58
N ALA A 390 16.45 13.37 19.84
CA ALA A 390 15.27 14.09 20.28
C ALA A 390 15.49 15.61 20.17
N THR A 391 14.44 16.30 19.71
CA THR A 391 14.41 17.75 19.65
C THR A 391 13.24 18.28 20.46
N PHE A 392 13.39 19.49 20.99
CA PHE A 392 12.40 20.17 21.80
C PHE A 392 12.06 21.52 21.19
N VAL A 393 10.78 21.84 21.18
CA VAL A 393 10.23 23.16 20.87
C VAL A 393 8.94 23.34 21.66
N ASP A 394 8.76 24.53 22.23
CA ASP A 394 7.61 24.91 23.03
C ASP A 394 7.33 26.40 22.81
N LYS A 395 6.48 26.68 21.82
CA LYS A 395 6.13 28.05 21.43
C LYS A 395 5.25 28.68 22.49
N LEU A 396 5.76 29.71 23.16
CA LEU A 396 5.02 30.44 24.17
C LEU A 396 3.82 31.16 23.53
N PRO A 397 2.64 31.12 24.16
CA PRO A 397 1.47 31.86 23.69
C PRO A 397 1.69 33.37 23.84
N ALA A 398 0.85 34.15 23.14
CA ALA A 398 0.83 35.60 23.32
C ALA A 398 0.61 35.97 24.79
N GLY A 399 1.33 37.00 25.25
CA GLY A 399 1.33 37.45 26.65
C GLY A 399 2.42 36.83 27.54
N LEU A 400 3.18 35.87 27.03
CA LEU A 400 4.36 35.33 27.69
C LEU A 400 5.63 35.60 26.86
N GLU A 401 6.71 35.99 27.54
CA GLU A 401 8.05 36.10 26.95
C GLU A 401 9.03 35.20 27.69
N TYR A 402 9.84 34.43 26.96
CA TYR A 402 10.89 33.62 27.57
C TYR A 402 11.91 34.50 28.31
N VAL A 403 12.31 34.10 29.52
CA VAL A 403 13.38 34.77 30.28
C VAL A 403 14.72 34.16 29.84
N PRO A 404 15.59 34.90 29.13
CA PRO A 404 16.80 34.32 28.54
C PRO A 404 17.73 33.67 29.57
N ASN A 405 18.37 32.57 29.17
CA ASN A 405 19.33 31.80 29.98
C ASN A 405 18.74 31.10 31.21
N THR A 406 17.42 30.92 31.27
CA THR A 406 16.75 30.13 32.32
C THR A 406 16.50 28.69 31.92
N LEU A 407 16.66 28.35 30.63
CA LEU A 407 16.46 26.99 30.15
C LEU A 407 17.49 26.02 30.72
N SER A 408 17.02 24.92 31.30
CA SER A 408 17.84 23.82 31.80
C SER A 408 17.33 22.47 31.32
N ILE A 409 18.24 21.52 31.11
CA ILE A 409 17.97 20.13 30.77
C ILE A 409 18.55 19.28 31.89
N ASN A 410 17.71 18.48 32.56
CA ASN A 410 18.09 17.68 33.73
C ASN A 410 18.80 18.51 34.82
N GLY A 411 18.36 19.76 35.00
CA GLY A 411 18.94 20.71 35.95
C GLY A 411 20.26 21.36 35.51
N GLN A 412 20.79 21.02 34.33
CA GLN A 412 21.97 21.64 33.75
C GLN A 412 21.57 22.76 32.80
N ALA A 413 22.10 23.96 33.00
CA ALA A 413 21.78 25.11 32.16
C ALA A 413 22.20 24.88 30.71
N LYS A 414 21.27 25.14 29.77
CA LYS A 414 21.54 25.08 28.32
C LYS A 414 21.62 26.50 27.78
N ALA A 415 22.79 27.10 27.91
CA ALA A 415 23.02 28.49 27.49
C ALA A 415 22.70 28.69 26.00
N GLY A 416 22.02 29.80 25.67
CA GLY A 416 21.65 30.15 24.30
C GLY A 416 20.46 29.39 23.70
N ALA A 417 19.91 28.39 24.41
CA ALA A 417 18.65 27.76 24.00
C ALA A 417 17.44 28.65 24.34
N ASP A 418 16.47 28.65 23.44
CA ASP A 418 15.19 29.33 23.56
C ASP A 418 14.07 28.29 23.33
N PRO A 419 13.10 28.14 24.23
CA PRO A 419 12.00 27.19 24.04
C PRO A 419 11.19 27.46 22.76
N ASN A 420 11.14 28.70 22.27
CA ASN A 420 10.39 29.07 21.07
C ASN A 420 11.03 28.59 19.76
N THR A 421 12.29 28.17 19.80
CA THR A 421 13.01 27.64 18.64
C THR A 421 13.39 26.19 18.90
N GLN A 422 13.44 25.37 17.84
CA GLN A 422 13.78 23.96 17.97
C GLN A 422 15.25 23.79 18.35
N PHE A 423 15.54 22.98 19.37
CA PHE A 423 16.90 22.59 19.74
C PHE A 423 16.97 21.12 20.13
N THR A 424 18.17 20.53 20.12
CA THR A 424 18.40 19.13 20.52
C THR A 424 18.47 18.98 22.04
N ILE A 425 17.87 17.91 22.55
CA ILE A 425 17.97 17.51 23.96
C ILE A 425 18.83 16.25 24.10
N ASP A 426 19.14 15.90 25.35
CA ASP A 426 19.85 14.66 25.65
C ASP A 426 19.04 13.44 25.19
N ASP A 427 19.74 12.35 24.84
CA ASP A 427 19.11 11.06 24.61
C ASP A 427 18.29 10.65 25.85
N ILE A 428 17.10 10.09 25.63
CA ILE A 428 16.20 9.66 26.70
C ILE A 428 16.40 8.16 26.91
N PRO A 429 17.07 7.71 28.00
CA PRO A 429 17.33 6.30 28.23
C PRO A 429 16.04 5.48 28.28
N GLY A 430 16.11 4.20 27.93
CA GLY A 430 15.01 3.27 28.10
C GLY A 430 14.48 3.28 29.54
N ASN A 431 13.15 3.39 29.70
CA ASN A 431 12.46 3.56 30.98
C ASN A 431 12.93 4.79 31.80
N GLY A 432 13.62 5.73 31.17
CA GLY A 432 14.13 6.96 31.75
C GLY A 432 13.33 8.19 31.33
N ASN A 433 13.79 9.36 31.74
CA ASN A 433 13.19 10.63 31.35
C ASN A 433 14.25 11.72 31.14
N VAL A 434 13.84 12.75 30.41
CA VAL A 434 14.54 14.04 30.32
C VAL A 434 13.59 15.11 30.82
N THR A 435 14.08 16.00 31.68
CA THR A 435 13.31 17.14 32.19
C THR A 435 13.86 18.44 31.62
N VAL A 436 13.01 19.23 30.96
CA VAL A 436 13.32 20.57 30.48
C VAL A 436 12.59 21.59 31.37
N THR A 437 13.30 22.59 31.89
CA THR A 437 12.70 23.70 32.65
C THR A 437 13.08 25.04 32.04
N PHE A 438 12.18 26.01 32.04
CA PHE A 438 12.48 27.38 31.63
C PHE A 438 11.49 28.37 32.25
N ASP A 439 11.90 29.63 32.40
CA ASP A 439 11.04 30.68 32.93
C ASP A 439 10.43 31.51 31.80
N ALA A 440 9.18 31.92 31.97
CA ALA A 440 8.49 32.87 31.11
C ALA A 440 7.91 34.01 31.96
N LYS A 441 8.00 35.23 31.45
CA LYS A 441 7.44 36.44 32.08
C LYS A 441 6.11 36.80 31.45
N VAL A 442 5.12 37.14 32.28
CA VAL A 442 3.84 37.69 31.82
C VAL A 442 4.04 39.15 31.40
N VAL A 443 3.85 39.43 30.12
CA VAL A 443 4.02 40.77 29.53
C VAL A 443 2.71 41.42 29.09
N SER A 444 1.63 40.65 29.00
CA SER A 444 0.25 41.14 28.82
C SER A 444 -0.76 40.13 29.39
N LEU A 445 -1.98 40.60 29.72
CA LEU A 445 -3.08 39.80 30.28
C LEU A 445 -4.23 39.64 29.29
#